data_AF-A0A022RAC7-F1
#
_entry.id   AF-A0A022RAC7-F1
#
_cell.length_a   1.000
_cell.length_b   1.000
_cell.length_c   1.000
_cell.angle_alpha   90.00
_cell.angle_beta   90.00
_cell.angle_gamma   90.00
#
_symmetry.space_group_name_H-M   'P 1'
#
loop_
_entity.id
_entity.type
_entity.pdbx_description
1 polymer ?
#
loop_
_entity_poly.entity_id
_entity_poly.type
_entity_poly.pdbx_seq_one_letter_code
_entity_poly.pdbx_strand_id
1 'polypeptide(L)'
;ILDIVFIDTTPFVDKYFENPKKQRFDWKDVLPRGKYMSYLLKALKKSKAPWKIVVGHRTMKSIGSHGDTEEIVTHLLPILEGNKVKIYINGHDHCLEHLSNQDGSMHFLTSGGGSKTWKNNIHYKNHNDNTHFYYDGQGFMSVEITYEKAKIAFYDVSGKPIYKINTMVKP
;
A
#
# COMPACT_ATOMS: atom_id res chain seq x y z
N ILE A 1 -15.92 -11.97 -6.45
CA ILE A 1 -15.32 -12.26 -5.12
C ILE A 1 -14.29 -11.19 -4.75
N LEU A 2 -13.43 -10.81 -5.69
CA LEU A 2 -12.31 -9.90 -5.46
C LEU A 2 -12.27 -8.85 -6.57
N ASP A 3 -12.07 -7.59 -6.18
CA ASP A 3 -11.59 -6.54 -7.07
C ASP A 3 -10.20 -6.09 -6.62
N ILE A 4 -9.27 -6.02 -7.58
CA ILE A 4 -7.93 -5.45 -7.40
C ILE A 4 -7.85 -4.15 -8.20
N VAL A 5 -7.58 -3.04 -7.53
CA VAL A 5 -7.47 -1.72 -8.16
C VAL A 5 -6.02 -1.25 -8.10
N PHE A 6 -5.40 -1.13 -9.27
CA PHE A 6 -4.06 -0.56 -9.40
C PHE A 6 -4.17 0.96 -9.52
N ILE A 7 -3.40 1.67 -8.70
CA ILE A 7 -3.39 3.13 -8.62
C ILE A 7 -1.98 3.62 -8.89
N ASP A 8 -1.82 4.52 -9.86
CA ASP A 8 -0.59 5.29 -9.94
C ASP A 8 -0.58 6.32 -8.80
N THR A 9 0.31 6.09 -7.84
CA THR A 9 0.49 6.97 -6.68
C THR A 9 1.38 8.17 -6.98
N THR A 10 2.02 8.23 -8.16
CA THR A 10 2.93 9.31 -8.55
C THR A 10 2.20 10.65 -8.67
N PRO A 11 1.03 10.74 -9.32
CA PRO A 11 0.32 12.02 -9.45
C PRO A 11 -0.29 12.56 -8.14
N PHE A 12 -0.19 11.84 -7.02
CA PHE A 12 -0.57 12.36 -5.71
C PHE A 12 0.48 13.29 -5.12
N VAL A 13 1.75 13.16 -5.51
CA VAL A 13 2.85 13.83 -4.81
C VAL A 13 3.19 15.17 -5.46
N ASP A 14 3.07 16.25 -4.70
CA ASP A 14 3.10 17.61 -5.23
C ASP A 14 4.47 18.00 -5.75
N LYS A 15 5.54 17.51 -5.10
CA LYS A 15 6.93 17.79 -5.50
C LYS A 15 7.23 17.41 -6.95
N TYR A 16 6.50 16.45 -7.53
CA TYR A 16 6.71 16.05 -8.93
C TYR A 16 6.14 17.04 -9.95
N PHE A 17 5.24 17.91 -9.52
CA PHE A 17 4.70 19.00 -10.34
C PHE A 17 5.45 20.31 -10.06
N GLU A 18 5.76 20.57 -8.79
CA GLU A 18 6.38 21.84 -8.37
C GLU A 18 7.88 21.88 -8.60
N ASN A 19 8.59 20.77 -8.31
CA ASN A 19 10.05 20.70 -8.41
C ASN A 19 10.53 19.27 -8.67
N PRO A 20 10.37 18.73 -9.89
CA PRO A 20 10.74 17.35 -10.24
C PRO A 20 12.26 17.11 -10.24
N LYS A 21 13.08 18.12 -9.95
CA LYS A 21 14.54 18.09 -10.07
C LYS A 21 14.95 17.63 -11.48
N LYS A 22 15.64 16.50 -11.59
CA LYS A 22 16.11 15.90 -12.86
C LYS A 22 15.08 14.93 -13.48
N GLN A 23 13.96 14.68 -12.81
CA GLN A 23 12.95 13.73 -13.28
C GLN A 23 12.11 14.37 -14.38
N ARG A 24 11.75 13.58 -15.38
CA ARG A 24 10.86 14.00 -16.48
C ARG A 24 9.62 13.14 -16.42
N PHE A 25 8.47 13.79 -16.36
CA PHE A 25 7.16 13.14 -16.32
C PHE A 25 6.34 13.59 -17.52
N ASP A 26 5.62 12.65 -18.14
CA ASP A 26 4.57 12.98 -19.11
C ASP A 26 3.23 13.02 -18.38
N TRP A 27 2.64 14.22 -18.32
CA TRP A 27 1.39 14.47 -17.60
C TRP A 27 0.16 14.58 -18.50
N LYS A 28 0.28 14.30 -19.81
CA LYS A 28 -0.81 14.50 -20.77
C LYS A 28 -2.11 13.79 -20.39
N ASP A 29 -2.03 12.55 -19.91
CA ASP A 29 -3.19 11.74 -19.50
C ASP A 29 -3.52 11.84 -18.00
N VAL A 30 -2.74 12.64 -17.26
CA VAL A 30 -2.92 12.87 -15.82
C VAL A 30 -3.58 14.22 -15.56
N LEU A 31 -3.34 15.21 -16.41
CA LEU A 31 -3.90 16.55 -16.25
C LEU A 31 -5.33 16.66 -16.81
N PRO A 32 -6.24 17.38 -16.13
CA PRO A 32 -6.04 18.00 -14.80
C PRO A 32 -5.99 16.96 -13.67
N ARG A 33 -5.03 17.09 -12.72
CA ARG A 33 -4.79 16.11 -11.62
C ARG A 33 -6.08 15.73 -10.89
N GLY A 34 -6.91 16.72 -10.54
CA GLY A 34 -8.17 16.50 -9.84
C GLY A 34 -9.16 15.62 -10.62
N LYS A 35 -9.17 15.72 -11.96
CA LYS A 35 -10.01 14.90 -12.83
C LYS A 35 -9.52 13.45 -12.84
N TYR A 36 -8.21 13.24 -13.02
CA TYR A 36 -7.59 11.91 -12.94
C TYR A 36 -7.90 11.23 -11.61
N MET A 37 -7.70 11.95 -10.50
CA MET A 37 -8.03 11.45 -9.17
C MET A 37 -9.51 11.10 -9.06
N SER A 38 -10.43 11.95 -9.51
CA SER A 38 -11.86 11.68 -9.42
C SER A 38 -12.30 10.38 -10.13
N TYR A 39 -11.65 10.01 -11.24
CA TYR A 39 -11.98 8.77 -11.95
C TYR A 39 -11.57 7.53 -11.16
N LEU A 40 -10.38 7.57 -10.59
CA LEU A 40 -9.83 6.51 -9.74
C LEU A 40 -10.76 6.23 -8.54
N LEU A 41 -11.26 7.30 -7.92
CA LEU A 41 -12.18 7.22 -6.78
C LEU A 41 -13.56 6.68 -7.17
N LYS A 42 -14.03 6.96 -8.39
CA LYS A 42 -15.29 6.41 -8.91
C LYS A 42 -15.21 4.91 -9.15
N ALA A 43 -14.05 4.39 -9.55
CA ALA A 43 -13.87 2.94 -9.73
C ALA A 43 -14.07 2.17 -8.42
N LEU A 44 -13.49 2.66 -7.31
CA LEU A 44 -13.63 2.06 -5.99
C LEU A 44 -15.07 2.03 -5.49
N LYS A 45 -15.84 3.11 -5.73
CA LYS A 45 -17.25 3.22 -5.32
C LYS A 45 -18.18 2.24 -6.05
N LYS A 46 -17.82 1.80 -7.26
CA LYS A 46 -18.65 0.86 -8.04
C LYS A 46 -18.48 -0.60 -7.61
N SER A 47 -17.38 -0.91 -6.92
CA SER A 47 -17.08 -2.28 -6.50
C SER A 47 -18.07 -2.77 -5.44
N LYS A 48 -18.74 -3.89 -5.76
CA LYS A 48 -19.55 -4.69 -4.83
C LYS A 48 -18.82 -5.95 -4.35
N ALA A 49 -17.54 -6.11 -4.70
CA ALA A 49 -16.77 -7.27 -4.30
C ALA A 49 -16.59 -7.31 -2.77
N PRO A 50 -16.72 -8.49 -2.13
CA PRO A 50 -16.38 -8.67 -0.73
C PRO A 50 -14.92 -8.27 -0.44
N TRP A 51 -14.00 -8.69 -1.30
CA TRP A 51 -12.60 -8.30 -1.23
C TRP A 51 -12.32 -7.11 -2.14
N LYS A 52 -11.77 -6.05 -1.55
CA LYS A 52 -11.23 -4.90 -2.27
C LYS A 52 -9.78 -4.73 -1.86
N ILE A 53 -8.89 -4.88 -2.84
CA ILE A 53 -7.46 -4.70 -2.68
C ILE A 53 -7.02 -3.54 -3.56
N VAL A 54 -6.24 -2.65 -2.98
CA VAL A 54 -5.63 -1.55 -3.71
C VAL A 54 -4.13 -1.76 -3.78
N VAL A 55 -3.55 -1.57 -4.96
CA VAL A 55 -2.10 -1.69 -5.18
C VAL A 55 -1.58 -0.34 -5.68
N GLY A 56 -0.58 0.20 -5.01
CA GLY A 56 0.10 1.45 -5.37
C GLY A 56 1.62 1.32 -5.24
N HIS A 57 2.39 2.27 -5.78
CA HIS A 57 3.84 2.22 -5.59
C HIS A 57 4.23 2.71 -4.20
N ARG A 58 3.71 3.88 -3.80
CA ARG A 58 4.12 4.61 -2.59
C ARG A 58 3.48 4.09 -1.31
N THR A 59 4.16 4.33 -0.21
CA THR A 59 3.73 4.01 1.15
C THR A 59 2.55 4.89 1.57
N MET A 60 1.53 4.25 2.16
CA MET A 60 0.42 4.95 2.82
C MET A 60 0.68 5.02 4.33
N LYS A 61 0.98 3.87 4.94
CA LYS A 61 1.47 3.72 6.31
C LYS A 61 2.74 2.88 6.26
N SER A 62 3.85 3.41 6.78
CA SER A 62 5.14 2.72 6.77
C SER A 62 6.02 3.18 7.92
N ILE A 63 6.76 2.25 8.51
CA ILE A 63 7.87 2.58 9.40
C ILE A 63 9.21 2.53 8.70
N GLY A 64 9.25 2.13 7.42
CA GLY A 64 10.47 2.07 6.64
C GLY A 64 11.06 3.45 6.34
N SER A 65 12.15 3.47 5.58
CA SER A 65 12.97 4.66 5.37
C SER A 65 12.24 5.91 4.87
N HIS A 66 11.22 5.75 4.02
CA HIS A 66 10.46 6.86 3.44
C HIS A 66 9.28 7.26 4.33
N GLY A 67 8.75 6.34 5.15
CA GLY A 67 7.60 6.60 6.01
C GLY A 67 6.32 6.83 5.23
N ASP A 68 5.35 7.51 5.84
CA ASP A 68 4.08 7.87 5.21
C ASP A 68 4.27 8.85 4.04
N THR A 69 3.51 8.69 2.96
CA THR A 69 3.35 9.76 1.96
C THR A 69 2.15 10.61 2.35
N GLU A 70 2.40 11.83 2.82
CA GLU A 70 1.37 12.73 3.39
C GLU A 70 0.18 12.98 2.45
N GLU A 71 0.44 13.20 1.16
CA GLU A 71 -0.62 13.44 0.18
C GLU A 71 -1.52 12.21 -0.02
N ILE A 72 -0.96 11.00 0.10
CA ILE A 72 -1.70 9.75 0.01
C ILE A 72 -2.53 9.53 1.28
N VAL A 73 -1.96 9.81 2.45
CA VAL A 73 -2.69 9.77 3.73
C VAL A 73 -3.84 10.79 3.73
N THR A 74 -3.62 11.98 3.18
CA THR A 74 -4.63 13.05 3.18
C THR A 74 -5.74 12.79 2.17
N HIS A 75 -5.40 12.35 0.95
CA HIS A 75 -6.37 12.32 -0.15
C HIS A 75 -6.90 10.93 -0.48
N LEU A 76 -6.13 9.86 -0.27
CA LEU A 76 -6.51 8.51 -0.68
C LEU A 76 -7.01 7.66 0.48
N LEU A 77 -6.33 7.68 1.63
CA LEU A 77 -6.67 6.84 2.79
C LEU A 77 -8.15 6.98 3.23
N PRO A 78 -8.72 8.20 3.41
CA PRO A 78 -10.12 8.34 3.83
C PRO A 78 -11.11 7.70 2.84
N ILE A 79 -10.73 7.66 1.56
CA ILE A 79 -11.57 7.10 0.52
C ILE A 79 -11.47 5.58 0.50
N LEU A 80 -10.28 5.03 0.74
CA LEU A 80 -10.11 3.58 0.86
C LEU A 80 -10.89 3.04 2.07
N GLU A 81 -10.75 3.71 3.23
CA GLU A 81 -11.49 3.37 4.44
C GLU A 81 -13.01 3.52 4.23
N GLY A 82 -13.47 4.64 3.66
CA GLY A 82 -14.88 4.87 3.36
C GLY A 82 -15.49 3.86 2.37
N ASN A 83 -14.67 3.21 1.53
CA ASN A 83 -15.10 2.15 0.62
C ASN A 83 -14.85 0.73 1.13
N LYS A 84 -14.41 0.60 2.40
CA LYS A 84 -14.10 -0.68 3.06
C LYS A 84 -13.04 -1.49 2.30
N VAL A 85 -12.02 -0.82 1.78
CA VAL A 85 -10.84 -1.51 1.23
C VAL A 85 -10.16 -2.25 2.36
N LYS A 86 -9.89 -3.55 2.16
CA LYS A 86 -9.34 -4.41 3.21
C LYS A 86 -7.83 -4.39 3.24
N ILE A 87 -7.20 -4.25 2.07
CA ILE A 87 -5.75 -4.38 1.90
C ILE A 87 -5.25 -3.29 0.95
N TYR A 88 -4.24 -2.55 1.37
CA TYR A 88 -3.40 -1.72 0.53
C TYR A 88 -2.00 -2.36 0.42
N ILE A 89 -1.53 -2.59 -0.81
CA ILE A 89 -0.22 -3.18 -1.09
C ILE A 89 0.66 -2.12 -1.75
N ASN A 90 1.89 -1.98 -1.27
CA ASN A 90 2.88 -1.09 -1.87
C ASN A 90 4.30 -1.66 -1.93
N GLY A 91 5.16 -0.92 -2.61
CA GLY A 91 6.62 -1.03 -2.51
C GLY A 91 7.18 0.27 -1.97
N HIS A 92 8.07 0.92 -2.72
CA HIS A 92 8.74 2.20 -2.40
C HIS A 92 9.67 2.17 -1.19
N ASP A 93 9.19 1.68 -0.05
CA ASP A 93 10.07 1.28 1.03
C ASP A 93 10.68 -0.09 0.76
N HIS A 94 11.98 -0.16 1.02
CA HIS A 94 12.88 -1.19 0.54
C HIS A 94 13.02 -2.30 1.58
N CYS A 95 11.88 -2.85 1.98
CA CYS A 95 11.71 -3.79 3.08
C CYS A 95 10.40 -4.59 2.89
N LEU A 96 10.10 -5.47 3.85
CA LEU A 96 8.81 -6.14 3.98
C LEU A 96 8.13 -5.70 5.28
N GLU A 97 6.87 -5.27 5.21
CA GLU A 97 6.15 -4.72 6.37
C GLU A 97 4.67 -5.09 6.39
N HIS A 98 4.11 -5.22 7.59
CA HIS A 98 2.68 -5.27 7.83
C HIS A 98 2.29 -4.30 8.94
N LEU A 99 1.49 -3.32 8.58
CA LEU A 99 0.80 -2.42 9.50
C LEU A 99 -0.73 -2.58 9.33
N SER A 100 -1.51 -2.09 10.29
CA SER A 100 -2.96 -1.92 10.14
C SER A 100 -3.39 -0.49 10.50
N ASN A 101 -4.65 -0.16 10.26
CA ASN A 101 -5.27 0.97 10.95
C ASN A 101 -5.62 0.59 12.40
N GLN A 102 -6.06 1.58 13.20
CA GLN A 102 -6.25 1.44 14.64
C GLN A 102 -7.22 0.33 15.04
N ASP A 103 -8.29 0.13 14.28
CA ASP A 103 -9.32 -0.89 14.55
C ASP A 103 -9.02 -2.24 13.85
N GLY A 104 -7.90 -2.35 13.13
CA GLY A 104 -7.52 -3.54 12.38
C GLY A 104 -8.44 -3.88 11.20
N SER A 105 -9.29 -2.94 10.78
CA SER A 105 -10.21 -3.15 9.67
C SER A 105 -9.50 -3.15 8.32
N MET A 106 -8.36 -2.47 8.18
CA MET A 106 -7.57 -2.36 6.95
C MET A 106 -6.08 -2.68 7.21
N HIS A 107 -5.46 -3.41 6.28
CA HIS A 107 -4.05 -3.81 6.32
C HIS A 107 -3.23 -3.00 5.30
N PHE A 108 -2.07 -2.51 5.72
CA PHE A 108 -1.05 -1.90 4.88
C PHE A 108 0.14 -2.85 4.76
N LEU A 109 0.41 -3.31 3.54
CA LEU A 109 1.38 -4.37 3.26
C LEU A 109 2.46 -3.83 2.32
N THR A 110 3.68 -3.71 2.82
CA THR A 110 4.84 -3.31 2.00
C THR A 110 5.57 -4.57 1.54
N SER A 111 5.67 -4.77 0.22
CA SER A 111 6.48 -5.80 -0.43
C SER A 111 7.51 -5.15 -1.37
N GLY A 112 8.38 -4.30 -0.83
CA GLY A 112 9.36 -3.53 -1.62
C GLY A 112 10.79 -4.04 -1.57
N GLY A 113 11.06 -5.13 -0.84
CA GLY A 113 12.37 -5.77 -0.73
C GLY A 113 12.81 -6.61 -1.94
N GLY A 114 12.29 -6.37 -3.14
CA GLY A 114 12.61 -7.21 -4.32
C GLY A 114 14.04 -7.04 -4.86
N SER A 115 14.77 -6.00 -4.45
CA SER A 115 16.17 -5.78 -4.86
C SER A 115 16.98 -5.03 -3.79
N LYS A 116 16.91 -3.71 -3.71
CA LYS A 116 17.65 -2.91 -2.73
C LYS A 116 16.96 -3.01 -1.36
N THR A 117 17.72 -3.28 -0.29
CA THR A 117 17.26 -3.40 1.11
C THR A 117 18.37 -2.95 2.09
N TRP A 118 18.23 -3.23 3.39
CA TRP A 118 19.20 -2.93 4.45
C TRP A 118 19.45 -1.44 4.65
N LYS A 119 18.37 -0.66 4.69
CA LYS A 119 18.49 0.78 4.91
C LYS A 119 18.77 1.14 6.37
N ASN A 120 18.46 0.25 7.33
CA ASN A 120 18.66 0.45 8.77
C ASN A 120 18.12 1.78 9.30
N ASN A 121 17.08 2.32 8.66
CA ASN A 121 16.47 3.59 9.02
C ASN A 121 14.96 3.38 9.07
N ILE A 122 14.40 3.50 10.28
CA ILE A 122 12.98 3.28 10.54
C ILE A 122 12.39 4.40 11.39
N HIS A 123 11.11 4.69 11.15
CA HIS A 123 10.31 5.68 11.88
C HIS A 123 9.34 4.98 12.85
N TYR A 124 9.82 3.98 13.61
CA TYR A 124 8.96 3.10 14.43
C TYR A 124 8.01 3.86 15.37
N LYS A 125 8.46 4.98 15.95
CA LYS A 125 7.67 5.81 16.87
C LYS A 125 6.37 6.35 16.25
N ASN A 126 6.28 6.43 14.92
CA ASN A 126 5.12 6.99 14.23
C ASN A 126 3.95 6.00 14.17
N HIS A 127 4.21 4.68 14.24
CA HIS A 127 3.20 3.61 14.08
C HIS A 127 3.44 2.43 15.02
N ASN A 128 4.00 2.66 16.20
CA ASN A 128 4.37 1.63 17.16
C ASN A 128 3.20 0.68 17.50
N ASP A 129 2.00 1.22 17.72
CA ASP A 129 0.82 0.46 18.16
C ASP A 129 0.15 -0.30 17.00
N ASN A 130 0.54 -0.01 15.76
CA ASN A 130 -0.08 -0.55 14.56
C ASN A 130 0.88 -1.33 13.66
N THR A 131 2.14 -1.49 14.08
CA THR A 131 3.14 -2.29 13.37
C THR A 131 3.11 -3.72 13.87
N HIS A 132 2.86 -4.67 12.97
CA HIS A 132 2.77 -6.09 13.29
C HIS A 132 4.00 -6.88 12.83
N PHE A 133 4.67 -6.41 11.77
CA PHE A 133 5.85 -7.06 11.22
C PHE A 133 6.69 -6.07 10.42
N TYR A 134 8.02 -6.23 10.55
CA TYR A 134 9.03 -5.52 9.77
C TYR A 134 10.21 -6.43 9.51
N TYR A 135 10.71 -6.43 8.28
CA TYR A 135 11.91 -7.15 7.87
C TYR A 135 12.73 -6.31 6.90
N ASP A 136 13.91 -5.88 7.34
CA ASP A 136 14.89 -5.13 6.53
C ASP A 136 15.76 -6.10 5.73
N GLY A 137 15.16 -6.77 4.76
CA GLY A 137 15.84 -7.73 3.91
C GLY A 137 15.05 -8.02 2.66
N GLN A 138 15.69 -8.75 1.76
CA GLN A 138 15.10 -9.07 0.47
C GLN A 138 14.02 -10.16 0.59
N GLY A 139 13.00 -10.07 -0.26
CA GLY A 139 11.92 -11.05 -0.26
C GLY A 139 10.67 -10.57 -1.00
N PHE A 140 9.58 -11.30 -0.81
CA PHE A 140 8.31 -11.06 -1.50
C PHE A 140 7.12 -11.55 -0.67
N MET A 141 5.91 -11.30 -1.17
CA MET A 141 4.66 -11.71 -0.54
C MET A 141 3.79 -12.52 -1.50
N SER A 142 3.08 -13.52 -1.00
CA SER A 142 1.98 -14.19 -1.70
C SER A 142 0.63 -13.88 -1.03
N VAL A 143 -0.44 -13.88 -1.81
CA VAL A 143 -1.81 -13.68 -1.33
C VAL A 143 -2.71 -14.76 -1.91
N GLU A 144 -3.34 -15.55 -1.04
CA GLU A 144 -4.37 -16.55 -1.37
C GLU A 144 -5.72 -16.04 -0.85
N ILE A 145 -6.75 -16.02 -1.70
CA ILE A 145 -8.05 -15.44 -1.36
C ILE A 145 -9.17 -16.42 -1.68
N THR A 146 -10.04 -16.63 -0.70
CA THR A 146 -11.33 -17.31 -0.84
C THR A 146 -12.47 -16.31 -0.67
N TYR A 147 -13.72 -16.78 -0.72
CA TYR A 147 -14.86 -15.89 -0.46
C TYR A 147 -14.79 -15.23 0.92
N GLU A 148 -14.36 -15.96 1.94
CA GLU A 148 -14.40 -15.52 3.34
C GLU A 148 -13.05 -15.07 3.90
N LYS A 149 -11.94 -15.61 3.36
CA LYS A 149 -10.62 -15.50 3.99
C LYS A 149 -9.55 -15.10 2.99
N ALA A 150 -8.59 -14.30 3.43
CA ALA A 150 -7.33 -14.09 2.74
C ALA A 150 -6.18 -14.56 3.63
N LYS A 151 -5.30 -15.38 3.05
CA LYS A 151 -4.03 -15.77 3.65
C LYS A 151 -2.92 -15.03 2.94
N ILE A 152 -2.12 -14.31 3.70
CA ILE A 152 -0.97 -13.57 3.20
C ILE A 152 0.26 -14.16 3.84
N ALA A 153 1.30 -14.40 3.06
CA ALA A 153 2.59 -14.87 3.55
C ALA A 153 3.71 -14.04 2.97
N PHE A 154 4.64 -13.62 3.83
CA PHE A 154 5.90 -13.01 3.43
C PHE A 154 6.99 -14.06 3.45
N TYR A 155 7.88 -13.97 2.48
CA TYR A 155 8.99 -14.88 2.26
C TYR A 155 10.30 -14.11 2.17
N ASP A 156 11.36 -14.68 2.72
CA ASP A 156 12.72 -14.23 2.38
C ASP A 156 13.13 -14.71 0.98
N VAL A 157 14.32 -14.33 0.54
CA VAL A 157 14.87 -14.70 -0.78
C VAL A 157 15.02 -16.20 -1.02
N SER A 158 15.09 -17.01 0.03
CA SER A 158 15.18 -18.47 -0.10
C SER A 158 13.81 -19.12 -0.30
N GLY A 159 12.73 -18.34 -0.26
CA GLY A 159 11.36 -18.86 -0.27
C GLY A 159 10.94 -19.40 1.10
N LYS A 160 11.67 -19.09 2.18
CA LYS A 160 11.26 -19.45 3.54
C LYS A 160 10.19 -18.46 4.02
N PRO A 161 9.04 -18.94 4.51
CA PRO A 161 8.03 -18.06 5.08
C PRO A 161 8.55 -17.45 6.38
N ILE A 162 8.51 -16.11 6.47
CA ILE A 162 9.01 -15.34 7.63
C ILE A 162 7.88 -14.66 8.40
N TYR A 163 6.71 -14.48 7.79
CA TYR A 163 5.53 -13.92 8.45
C TYR A 163 4.24 -14.32 7.72
N LYS A 164 3.13 -14.43 8.47
CA LYS A 164 1.82 -14.84 7.93
C LYS A 164 0.69 -14.04 8.55
N ILE A 165 -0.31 -13.71 7.73
CA ILE A 165 -1.54 -13.01 8.15
C ILE A 165 -2.72 -13.83 7.65
N ASN A 166 -3.71 -14.02 8.52
CA ASN A 166 -5.03 -14.52 8.14
C ASN A 166 -6.04 -13.42 8.44
N THR A 167 -6.76 -12.96 7.43
CA THR A 167 -7.79 -11.95 7.58
C THR A 167 -9.08 -12.41 6.93
N MET A 168 -10.20 -11.88 7.40
CA MET A 168 -11.54 -12.27 6.97
C MET A 168 -12.32 -11.04 6.54
N VAL A 169 -13.19 -11.22 5.56
CA VAL A 169 -14.28 -10.27 5.29
C VAL A 169 -15.48 -10.73 6.12
N LYS A 170 -16.05 -9.84 6.94
CA LYS A 170 -17.29 -10.15 7.65
C LYS A 170 -18.40 -10.37 6.59
N PRO A 171 -19.27 -11.39 6.75
CA PRO A 171 -20.39 -11.63 5.85
C PRO A 171 -21.29 -10.40 5.68
#